data_AF-A0A229VUW1-F1
#
_entry.id   AF-A0A229VUW1-F1
#
_cell.length_a   1.000
_cell.length_b   1.000
_cell.length_c   1.000
_cell.angle_alpha   90.00
_cell.angle_beta   90.00
_cell.angle_gamma   90.00
#
_symmetry.space_group_name_H-M   'P 1'
#
loop_
_entity.id
_entity.type
_entity.pdbx_description
1 polymer ?
#
loop_
_entity_poly.entity_id
_entity_poly.type
_entity_poly.pdbx_seq_one_letter_code
_entity_poly.pdbx_strand_id
1 'polypeptide(L)'
;VKTADEAAAWLADLNAWHGEHGDYLKERTTAKQDPMHARGRKWWWTHERLRRAYFRLVRLNRAGMLFAFCDPAITKDHGPLPSTTNQLEGGVNAVVKRTLGHHRGLSEAHMKRCCEWTVYMLTAGPDPMSFVTPEHWRTTGGEPIENGDSIPGTVTAVQLPATGVDAYENGFGVRKGWAGRSK
;
A
#
# COMPACT_ATOMS: atom_id res chain seq x y z
N VAL A 1 25.10 14.50 0.11
CA VAL A 1 24.00 15.40 -0.27
C VAL A 1 23.03 15.55 0.89
N LYS A 2 23.28 16.57 1.71
CA LYS A 2 22.49 16.97 2.87
C LYS A 2 21.97 18.40 2.77
N THR A 3 22.54 19.20 1.86
CA THR A 3 22.21 20.61 1.65
C THR A 3 21.91 20.88 0.18
N ALA A 4 21.33 22.05 -0.11
CA ALA A 4 21.09 22.49 -1.48
C ALA A 4 22.41 22.69 -2.26
N ASP A 5 23.46 23.20 -1.61
CA ASP A 5 24.77 23.38 -2.23
C ASP A 5 25.43 22.04 -2.59
N GLU A 6 25.37 21.06 -1.68
CA GLU A 6 25.85 19.70 -1.99
C GLU A 6 25.06 19.06 -3.13
N ALA A 7 23.75 19.34 -3.23
CA ALA A 7 22.92 18.84 -4.32
C ALA A 7 23.31 19.48 -5.65
N ALA A 8 23.55 20.80 -5.66
CA ALA A 8 24.01 21.53 -6.84
C ALA A 8 25.39 21.04 -7.32
N ALA A 9 26.34 20.84 -6.39
CA ALA A 9 27.65 20.29 -6.69
C ALA A 9 27.55 18.89 -7.30
N TRP A 10 26.73 18.01 -6.69
CA TRP A 10 26.52 16.65 -7.21
C TRP A 10 25.91 16.65 -8.62
N LEU A 11 24.98 17.57 -8.91
CA LEU A 11 24.38 17.70 -10.23
C LEU A 11 25.38 18.25 -11.27
N ALA A 12 26.29 19.13 -10.86
CA ALA A 12 27.39 19.57 -11.70
C ALA A 12 28.33 18.40 -12.04
N ASP A 13 28.68 17.57 -11.05
CA ASP A 13 29.49 16.36 -11.25
C ASP A 13 28.80 15.36 -12.18
N LEU A 14 27.48 15.16 -12.04
CA LEU A 14 26.70 14.30 -12.94
C LEU A 14 26.75 14.79 -14.39
N ASN A 15 26.64 16.11 -14.59
CA ASN A 15 26.73 16.72 -15.92
C ASN A 15 28.16 16.62 -16.49
N ALA A 16 29.19 16.85 -15.67
CA ALA A 16 30.59 16.72 -16.08
C ALA A 16 30.90 15.27 -16.51
N TRP A 17 30.46 14.29 -15.72
CA TRP A 17 30.58 12.87 -16.05
C TRP A 17 29.91 12.53 -17.38
N HIS A 18 28.73 13.09 -17.67
CA HIS A 18 28.10 12.91 -18.98
C HIS A 18 28.80 13.64 -20.12
N GLY A 19 29.45 14.78 -19.84
CA GLY A 19 30.31 15.45 -20.81
C GLY A 19 31.48 14.57 -21.25
N GLU A 20 32.10 13.87 -20.30
CA GLU A 20 33.22 12.98 -20.56
C GLU A 20 32.80 11.62 -21.17
N HIS A 21 31.75 11.00 -20.64
CA HIS A 21 31.35 9.63 -21.02
C HIS A 21 30.09 9.57 -21.89
N GLY A 22 29.63 10.70 -22.41
CA GLY A 22 28.41 10.78 -23.20
C GLY A 22 28.46 9.92 -24.47
N ASP A 23 29.62 9.80 -25.11
CA ASP A 23 29.78 8.97 -26.31
C ASP A 23 29.78 7.49 -25.99
N TYR A 24 30.36 7.09 -24.85
CA TYR A 24 30.25 5.73 -24.33
C TYR A 24 28.79 5.31 -24.17
N LEU A 25 27.93 6.17 -23.61
CA LEU A 25 26.48 5.90 -23.51
C LEU A 25 25.75 5.79 -24.85
N LYS A 26 26.33 6.31 -25.94
CA LYS A 26 25.77 6.25 -27.30
C LYS A 26 26.26 5.04 -28.08
N GLU A 27 27.20 4.25 -27.55
CA GLU A 27 27.64 3.02 -28.19
C GLU A 27 26.48 2.04 -28.39
N ARG A 28 26.47 1.38 -29.54
CA ARG A 28 25.43 0.42 -29.92
C ARG A 28 26.08 -0.90 -30.33
N THR A 29 25.53 -1.99 -29.83
CA THR A 29 25.80 -3.33 -30.32
C THR A 29 24.74 -3.67 -31.36
N THR A 30 25.19 -4.22 -32.49
CA THR A 30 24.30 -4.67 -33.57
C THR A 30 24.05 -6.17 -33.48
N ALA A 31 22.94 -6.63 -34.07
CA ALA A 31 22.63 -8.06 -34.15
C ALA A 31 23.70 -8.88 -34.86
N LYS A 32 24.49 -8.25 -35.75
CA LYS A 32 25.61 -8.90 -36.43
C LYS A 32 26.79 -9.16 -35.49
N GLN A 33 27.02 -8.28 -34.52
CA GLN A 33 28.11 -8.40 -33.55
C GLN A 33 27.77 -9.40 -32.44
N ASP A 34 26.50 -9.49 -32.05
CA ASP A 34 26.04 -10.44 -31.03
C ASP A 34 24.66 -11.04 -31.39
N PRO A 35 24.64 -12.04 -32.28
CA PRO A 35 23.39 -12.63 -32.77
C PRO A 35 22.57 -13.31 -31.67
N MET A 36 23.22 -13.86 -30.64
CA MET A 36 22.55 -14.56 -29.53
C MET A 36 21.74 -13.59 -28.66
N HIS A 37 22.22 -12.38 -28.46
CA HIS A 37 21.57 -11.37 -27.61
C HIS A 37 20.57 -10.48 -28.37
N ALA A 38 20.55 -10.58 -29.70
CA ALA A 38 19.69 -9.78 -30.57
C ALA A 38 18.21 -9.96 -30.24
N ARG A 39 17.73 -11.20 -30.01
CA ARG A 39 16.33 -11.50 -29.70
C ARG A 39 15.35 -10.78 -30.66
N GLY A 40 15.65 -10.80 -31.97
CA GLY A 40 14.87 -10.13 -33.02
C GLY A 40 15.13 -8.62 -33.18
N ARG A 41 15.97 -8.00 -32.33
CA ARG A 41 16.37 -6.59 -32.47
C ARG A 41 17.50 -6.44 -33.48
N LYS A 42 17.49 -5.35 -34.26
CA LYS A 42 18.58 -5.02 -35.21
C LYS A 42 19.82 -4.46 -34.50
N TRP A 43 19.63 -3.77 -33.38
CA TRP A 43 20.67 -3.20 -32.52
C TRP A 43 20.09 -2.89 -31.13
N TRP A 44 20.97 -2.66 -30.16
CA TRP A 44 20.64 -2.14 -28.83
C TRP A 44 21.77 -1.26 -28.30
N TRP A 45 21.52 -0.48 -27.25
CA TRP A 45 22.57 0.27 -26.57
C TRP A 45 23.53 -0.70 -25.87
N THR A 46 24.83 -0.59 -26.13
CA THR A 46 25.84 -1.48 -25.54
C THR A 46 25.76 -1.44 -24.01
N HIS A 47 25.62 -0.23 -23.46
CA HIS A 47 25.60 0.02 -22.01
C HIS A 47 24.20 0.34 -21.50
N GLU A 48 23.20 -0.48 -21.86
CA GLU A 48 21.79 -0.18 -21.60
C GLU A 48 21.49 0.12 -20.13
N ARG A 49 22.02 -0.68 -19.20
CA ARG A 49 21.78 -0.51 -17.74
C ARG A 49 22.32 0.82 -17.23
N LEU A 50 23.56 1.15 -17.60
CA LEU A 50 24.21 2.40 -17.22
C LEU A 50 23.47 3.60 -17.81
N ARG A 51 23.16 3.54 -19.11
CA ARG A 51 22.40 4.58 -19.81
C ARG A 51 21.05 4.81 -19.13
N ARG A 52 20.32 3.75 -18.80
CA ARG A 52 19.02 3.83 -18.09
C ARG A 52 19.17 4.45 -16.70
N ALA A 53 20.20 4.09 -15.95
CA ALA A 53 20.47 4.66 -14.63
C ALA A 53 20.76 6.17 -14.73
N TYR A 54 21.63 6.58 -15.64
CA TYR A 54 21.95 7.98 -15.88
C TYR A 54 20.70 8.81 -16.23
N PHE A 55 19.96 8.40 -17.26
CA PHE A 55 18.76 9.15 -17.67
C PHE A 55 17.63 9.09 -16.63
N ARG A 56 17.62 8.07 -15.75
CA ARG A 56 16.72 8.04 -14.60
C ARG A 56 17.04 9.17 -13.62
N LEU A 57 18.31 9.39 -13.31
CA LEU A 57 18.77 10.48 -12.44
C LEU A 57 18.46 11.85 -13.05
N VAL A 58 18.77 12.04 -14.34
CA VAL A 58 18.43 13.28 -15.08
C VAL A 58 16.93 13.56 -15.04
N ARG A 59 16.10 12.53 -15.27
CA ARG A 59 14.63 12.67 -15.22
C ARG A 59 14.14 13.02 -13.82
N LEU A 60 14.69 12.41 -12.77
CA LEU A 60 14.35 12.74 -11.39
C LEU A 60 14.75 14.17 -11.03
N ASN A 61 15.92 14.63 -11.51
CA ASN A 61 16.36 16.01 -11.33
C ASN A 61 15.40 17.00 -12.03
N ARG A 62 15.07 16.75 -13.30
CA ARG A 62 14.11 17.59 -14.06
C ARG A 62 12.72 17.64 -13.44
N ALA A 63 12.32 16.57 -12.74
CA ALA A 63 11.06 16.51 -12.02
C ALA A 63 11.14 17.14 -10.61
N GLY A 64 12.28 17.68 -10.19
CA GLY A 64 12.50 18.21 -8.84
C GLY A 64 12.49 17.15 -7.74
N MET A 65 12.63 15.87 -8.07
CA MET A 65 12.47 14.76 -7.13
C MET A 65 13.78 14.22 -6.55
N LEU A 66 14.91 14.41 -7.24
CA LEU A 66 16.16 13.72 -6.88
C LEU A 66 16.70 14.13 -5.50
N PHE A 67 16.66 15.41 -5.18
CA PHE A 67 17.09 15.98 -3.91
C PHE A 67 16.03 16.91 -3.31
N ALA A 68 14.75 16.59 -3.49
CA ALA A 68 13.63 17.39 -2.99
C ALA A 68 13.73 17.69 -1.47
N PHE A 69 14.30 16.77 -0.70
CA PHE A 69 14.52 16.92 0.74
C PHE A 69 15.55 18.01 1.11
N CYS A 70 16.36 18.48 0.15
CA CYS A 70 17.28 19.60 0.32
C CYS A 70 16.68 20.94 -0.12
N ASP A 71 15.50 20.96 -0.73
CA ASP A 71 14.91 22.18 -1.31
C ASP A 71 14.50 23.16 -0.20
N PRO A 72 15.07 24.38 -0.15
CA PRO A 72 14.69 25.41 0.82
C PRO A 72 13.21 25.77 0.76
N ALA A 73 12.59 25.72 -0.42
CA ALA A 73 11.16 26.03 -0.58
C ALA A 73 10.26 25.00 0.13
N ILE A 74 10.73 23.76 0.27
CA ILE A 74 9.97 22.67 0.91
C ILE A 74 10.33 22.57 2.40
N THR A 75 11.60 22.74 2.75
CA THR A 75 12.11 22.58 4.13
C THR A 75 11.82 23.76 5.04
N LYS A 76 11.57 24.96 4.51
CA LYS A 76 11.34 26.17 5.31
C LYS A 76 10.12 26.06 6.24
N ASP A 77 9.04 25.44 5.79
CA ASP A 77 7.77 25.41 6.52
C ASP A 77 7.64 24.20 7.46
N HIS A 78 8.40 23.13 7.22
CA HIS A 78 8.24 21.84 7.90
C HIS A 78 9.51 21.32 8.59
N GLY A 79 10.61 22.08 8.51
CA GLY A 79 11.92 21.67 9.04
C GLY A 79 12.66 20.70 8.11
N PRO A 80 13.79 20.11 8.59
CA PRO A 80 14.61 19.24 7.77
C PRO A 80 13.87 17.94 7.41
N LEU A 81 13.79 17.66 6.11
CA LEU A 81 13.19 16.43 5.58
C LEU A 81 14.19 15.27 5.61
N PRO A 82 13.78 14.06 5.99
CA PRO A 82 14.65 12.89 5.90
C PRO A 82 14.95 12.53 4.44
N SER A 83 16.20 12.14 4.16
CA SER A 83 16.61 11.71 2.82
C SER A 83 16.10 10.33 2.41
N THR A 84 15.45 9.61 3.32
CA THR A 84 14.95 8.25 3.10
C THR A 84 13.47 8.17 3.44
N THR A 85 12.74 7.30 2.75
CA THR A 85 11.34 7.01 3.03
C THR A 85 11.14 6.01 4.17
N ASN A 86 12.19 5.68 4.95
CA ASN A 86 12.12 4.68 6.02
C ASN A 86 11.04 4.99 7.06
N GLN A 87 10.85 6.28 7.41
CA GLN A 87 9.80 6.69 8.34
C GLN A 87 8.39 6.47 7.76
N LEU A 88 8.21 6.70 6.45
CA LEU A 88 6.95 6.46 5.76
C LEU A 88 6.68 4.96 5.56
N GLU A 89 7.68 4.22 5.08
CA GLU A 89 7.55 2.79 4.75
C GLU A 89 7.51 1.89 5.99
N GLY A 90 8.35 2.18 6.99
CA GLY A 90 8.41 1.45 8.26
C GLY A 90 7.38 1.90 9.29
N GLY A 91 6.90 3.15 9.18
CA GLY A 91 5.83 3.70 10.00
C GLY A 91 4.46 3.49 9.35
N VAL A 92 3.92 4.55 8.75
CA VAL A 92 2.53 4.61 8.27
C VAL A 92 2.18 3.47 7.30
N ASN A 93 3.00 3.25 6.26
CA ASN A 93 2.69 2.23 5.25
C ASN A 93 2.76 0.81 5.83
N ALA A 94 3.65 0.54 6.78
CA ALA A 94 3.71 -0.76 7.45
C ALA A 94 2.44 -1.05 8.25
N VAL A 95 1.91 -0.04 8.95
CA VAL A 95 0.64 -0.17 9.69
C VAL A 95 -0.51 -0.41 8.72
N VAL A 96 -0.65 0.38 7.66
CA VAL A 96 -1.68 0.21 6.63
C VAL A 96 -1.63 -1.18 5.99
N LYS A 97 -0.43 -1.63 5.57
CA LYS A 97 -0.23 -2.96 4.99
C LYS A 97 -0.63 -4.07 5.97
N ARG A 98 -0.30 -3.93 7.25
CA ARG A 98 -0.67 -4.90 8.30
C ARG A 98 -2.18 -4.94 8.51
N THR A 99 -2.84 -3.78 8.60
CA THR A 99 -4.30 -3.70 8.74
C THR A 99 -4.99 -4.40 7.57
N LEU A 100 -4.62 -4.10 6.34
CA LEU A 100 -5.16 -4.80 5.16
C LEU A 100 -4.85 -6.31 5.19
N GLY A 101 -3.68 -6.70 5.70
CA GLY A 101 -3.30 -8.10 5.87
C GLY A 101 -4.14 -8.84 6.91
N HIS A 102 -4.63 -8.17 7.95
CA HIS A 102 -5.55 -8.74 8.94
C HIS A 102 -6.99 -8.82 8.42
N HIS A 103 -7.39 -7.91 7.54
CA HIS A 103 -8.74 -7.87 6.95
C HIS A 103 -8.74 -8.35 5.50
N ARG A 104 -8.33 -9.61 5.27
CA ARG A 104 -8.39 -10.21 3.93
C ARG A 104 -9.84 -10.43 3.48
N GLY A 105 -10.07 -10.36 2.17
CA GLY A 105 -11.39 -10.60 1.57
C GLY A 105 -12.33 -9.39 1.55
N LEU A 106 -11.85 -8.20 1.96
CA LEU A 106 -12.59 -6.97 1.81
C LEU A 106 -12.75 -6.59 0.33
N SER A 107 -13.90 -6.00 0.00
CA SER A 107 -14.09 -5.30 -1.27
C SER A 107 -13.15 -4.10 -1.37
N GLU A 108 -12.84 -3.64 -2.57
CA GLU A 108 -11.95 -2.47 -2.77
C GLU A 108 -12.46 -1.23 -2.01
N ALA A 109 -13.78 -1.02 -1.98
CA ALA A 109 -14.40 0.07 -1.23
C ALA A 109 -14.11 -0.03 0.29
N HIS A 110 -14.23 -1.22 0.87
CA HIS A 110 -13.91 -1.44 2.27
C HIS A 110 -12.41 -1.39 2.55
N MET A 111 -11.56 -1.83 1.63
CA MET A 111 -10.11 -1.67 1.74
C MET A 111 -9.72 -0.19 1.82
N LYS A 112 -10.30 0.66 0.96
CA LYS A 112 -10.07 2.12 1.00
C LYS A 112 -10.49 2.70 2.34
N ARG A 113 -11.70 2.37 2.83
CA ARG A 113 -12.16 2.83 4.15
C ARG A 113 -11.27 2.34 5.29
N CYS A 114 -10.78 1.11 5.21
CA CYS A 114 -9.85 0.56 6.19
C CYS A 114 -8.51 1.32 6.20
N CYS A 115 -7.97 1.66 5.02
CA CYS A 115 -6.78 2.51 4.89
C CYS A 115 -7.02 3.91 5.46
N GLU A 116 -8.12 4.56 5.08
CA GLU A 116 -8.49 5.89 5.57
C GLU A 116 -8.61 5.92 7.09
N TRP A 117 -9.33 4.94 7.66
CA TRP A 117 -9.45 4.76 9.09
C TRP A 117 -8.09 4.58 9.77
N THR A 118 -7.24 3.72 9.20
CA THR A 118 -5.90 3.48 9.76
C THR A 118 -5.06 4.75 9.76
N VAL A 119 -5.07 5.51 8.67
CA VAL A 119 -4.32 6.78 8.58
C VAL A 119 -4.90 7.83 9.52
N TYR A 120 -6.23 7.92 9.63
CA TYR A 120 -6.91 8.82 10.57
C TYR A 120 -6.50 8.56 12.02
N MET A 121 -6.49 7.29 12.44
CA MET A 121 -6.10 6.89 13.80
C MET A 121 -4.63 7.16 14.13
N LEU A 122 -3.77 7.39 13.12
CA LEU A 122 -2.36 7.76 13.29
C LEU A 122 -2.13 9.27 13.40
N THR A 123 -3.17 10.10 13.28
CA THR A 123 -3.05 11.56 13.43
C THR A 123 -2.82 11.95 14.90
N ALA A 124 -2.44 13.21 15.15
CA ALA A 124 -2.11 13.68 16.50
C ALA A 124 -3.30 13.72 17.48
N GLY A 125 -4.54 13.73 16.96
CA GLY A 125 -5.77 13.81 17.75
C GLY A 125 -6.96 13.21 17.02
N PRO A 126 -7.01 11.88 16.84
CA PRO A 126 -8.16 11.23 16.24
C PRO A 126 -9.34 11.33 17.22
N ASP A 127 -10.49 11.77 16.71
CA ASP A 127 -11.79 11.74 17.38
C ASP A 127 -12.74 10.80 16.61
N PRO A 128 -12.56 9.47 16.73
CA PRO A 128 -13.39 8.51 16.03
C PRO A 128 -14.88 8.64 16.39
N MET A 129 -15.20 9.19 17.56
CA MET A 129 -16.59 9.36 18.01
C MET A 129 -17.31 10.48 17.27
N SER A 130 -16.59 11.48 16.76
CA SER A 130 -17.17 12.53 15.91
C SER A 130 -17.90 11.99 14.66
N PHE A 131 -17.51 10.81 14.17
CA PHE A 131 -18.18 10.17 13.02
C PHE A 131 -19.46 9.43 13.42
N VAL A 132 -19.69 9.17 14.70
CA VAL A 132 -20.85 8.42 15.19
C VAL A 132 -21.98 9.41 15.50
N THR A 133 -22.83 9.69 14.50
CA THR A 133 -24.05 10.47 14.74
C THR A 133 -25.16 9.59 15.34
N PRO A 134 -26.12 10.19 16.08
CA PRO A 134 -27.30 9.47 16.57
C PRO A 134 -28.12 8.77 15.48
N GLU A 135 -28.02 9.21 14.22
CA GLU A 135 -28.68 8.54 13.10
C GLU A 135 -28.09 7.15 12.81
N HIS A 136 -26.79 6.93 13.07
CA HIS A 136 -26.17 5.62 12.88
C HIS A 136 -26.65 4.56 13.89
N TRP A 137 -27.20 5.00 15.04
CA TRP A 137 -27.85 4.11 16.01
C TRP A 137 -29.29 3.77 15.63
N ARG A 138 -29.90 4.48 14.67
CA ARG A 138 -31.16 4.03 14.08
C ARG A 138 -30.81 2.79 13.27
N THR A 139 -31.17 1.64 13.81
CA THR A 139 -31.12 0.37 13.08
C THR A 139 -31.58 0.60 11.65
N THR A 140 -30.75 0.26 10.66
CA THR A 140 -31.27 -0.15 9.36
C THR A 140 -31.96 -1.50 9.57
N GLY A 141 -33.08 -1.47 10.27
CA GLY A 141 -34.08 -2.52 10.24
C GLY A 141 -34.77 -2.44 8.89
N GLY A 142 -34.02 -2.74 7.83
CA GLY A 142 -34.66 -3.32 6.66
C GLY A 142 -35.03 -4.72 7.10
N GLU A 143 -36.32 -4.98 7.31
CA GLU A 143 -36.79 -6.36 7.32
C GLU A 143 -36.21 -7.08 6.10
N PRO A 144 -35.80 -8.35 6.22
CA PRO A 144 -35.46 -9.13 5.05
C PRO A 144 -36.63 -9.00 4.07
N ILE A 145 -36.37 -8.50 2.86
CA ILE A 145 -37.37 -8.54 1.80
C ILE A 145 -37.67 -10.03 1.61
N GLU A 146 -38.83 -10.48 2.06
CA GLU A 146 -39.40 -11.78 1.69
C GLU A 146 -39.68 -11.74 0.19
N ASN A 147 -38.64 -11.97 -0.61
CA ASN A 147 -38.81 -12.33 -1.99
C ASN A 147 -39.31 -13.77 -2.00
N GLY A 148 -40.56 -13.90 -2.43
CA GLY A 148 -41.38 -15.10 -2.34
C GLY A 148 -40.75 -16.40 -2.86
N ASP A 149 -41.31 -17.47 -2.32
CA ASP A 149 -41.32 -18.85 -2.81
C ASP A 149 -39.98 -19.41 -3.34
N SER A 150 -39.38 -20.22 -2.48
CA SER A 150 -38.22 -21.06 -2.79
C SER A 150 -38.50 -21.99 -3.97
N ILE A 151 -37.72 -21.86 -5.05
CA ILE A 151 -37.57 -22.93 -6.06
C ILE A 151 -36.59 -23.96 -5.48
N PRO A 152 -36.92 -25.26 -5.43
CA PRO A 152 -36.03 -26.26 -4.88
C PRO A 152 -34.91 -26.56 -5.87
N GLY A 153 -33.66 -26.40 -5.43
CA GLY A 153 -32.49 -26.91 -6.15
C GLY A 153 -31.52 -25.84 -6.62
N THR A 154 -30.71 -25.28 -5.71
CA THR A 154 -29.38 -24.76 -6.05
C THR A 154 -28.47 -24.87 -4.83
N VAL A 155 -27.30 -25.46 -5.04
CA VAL A 155 -26.31 -25.93 -4.03
C VAL A 155 -25.52 -24.80 -3.35
N THR A 156 -26.13 -23.64 -3.09
CA THR A 156 -25.46 -22.48 -2.49
C THR A 156 -26.31 -21.78 -1.43
N ALA A 157 -27.10 -22.54 -0.67
CA ALA A 157 -27.73 -22.00 0.54
C ALA A 157 -26.76 -22.12 1.73
N VAL A 158 -26.32 -20.98 2.26
CA VAL A 158 -25.75 -20.94 3.62
C VAL A 158 -26.86 -21.37 4.58
N GLN A 159 -26.60 -22.43 5.34
CA GLN A 159 -27.55 -22.98 6.29
C GLN A 159 -27.83 -21.94 7.39
N LEU A 160 -29.03 -21.35 7.37
CA LEU A 160 -29.49 -20.48 8.45
C LEU A 160 -29.73 -21.32 9.71
N PRO A 161 -29.52 -20.76 10.91
CA PRO A 161 -29.87 -21.45 12.15
C PRO A 161 -31.38 -21.70 12.18
N ALA A 162 -31.76 -22.89 12.65
CA ALA A 162 -33.17 -23.22 12.85
C ALA A 162 -33.80 -22.26 13.87
N THR A 163 -35.01 -21.80 13.58
CA THR A 163 -35.80 -20.95 14.48
C THR A 163 -35.97 -21.64 15.84
N GLY A 164 -35.50 -21.00 16.90
CA GLY A 164 -35.56 -21.51 18.28
C GLY A 164 -34.21 -21.89 18.91
N VAL A 165 -33.10 -21.79 18.16
CA VAL A 165 -31.75 -21.96 18.73
C VAL A 165 -31.18 -20.59 19.08
N ASP A 166 -31.20 -20.24 20.37
CA ASP A 166 -30.52 -19.06 20.90
C ASP A 166 -29.00 -19.32 20.85
N ALA A 167 -28.30 -18.66 19.93
CA ALA A 167 -26.85 -18.76 19.76
C ALA A 167 -26.05 -17.97 20.82
N TYR A 168 -26.65 -17.73 21.99
CA TYR A 168 -25.97 -17.27 23.19
C TYR A 168 -25.65 -18.46 24.12
N GLU A 169 -24.87 -19.43 23.63
CA GLU A 169 -24.32 -20.45 24.51
C GLU A 169 -23.19 -19.86 25.37
N ASN A 170 -23.51 -19.67 26.65
CA ASN A 170 -22.61 -19.28 27.73
C ASN A 170 -21.47 -20.30 27.93
N GLY A 171 -20.42 -20.20 27.13
CA GLY A 171 -19.24 -21.07 27.18
C GLY A 171 -18.23 -20.79 28.31
N PHE A 172 -18.62 -20.17 29.43
CA PHE A 172 -17.70 -19.82 30.53
C PHE A 172 -18.26 -20.09 31.95
N GLY A 173 -18.97 -21.21 32.15
CA GLY A 173 -19.42 -21.66 33.47
C GLY A 173 -18.84 -23.02 33.88
N VAL A 174 -18.16 -23.07 35.03
CA VAL A 174 -17.62 -24.29 35.67
C VAL A 174 -18.73 -25.35 35.84
N ARG A 175 -18.50 -26.57 35.31
CA ARG A 175 -19.46 -27.68 35.44
C ARG A 175 -19.34 -28.34 36.81
N LYS A 176 -20.41 -28.33 37.61
CA LYS A 176 -20.56 -29.20 38.79
C LYS A 176 -20.93 -30.61 38.31
N GLY A 177 -20.10 -31.60 38.62
CA GLY A 177 -20.32 -33.01 38.26
C GLY A 177 -21.55 -33.63 38.92
N TRP A 178 -22.11 -34.63 38.23
CA TRP A 178 -23.30 -35.39 38.60
C TRP A 178 -22.98 -36.36 39.76
N ALA A 179 -23.66 -36.21 40.91
CA ALA A 179 -23.70 -37.23 41.95
C ALA A 179 -24.85 -38.20 41.65
N GLY A 180 -24.51 -39.45 41.36
CA GLY A 180 -25.46 -40.50 41.00
C GLY A 180 -26.52 -40.76 42.08
N ARG A 181 -27.66 -41.33 41.67
CA ARG A 181 -28.62 -41.90 42.61
C ARG A 181 -28.78 -43.39 42.33
N SER A 182 -28.56 -44.18 43.37
CA SER A 182 -28.98 -45.57 43.47
C SER A 182 -30.50 -45.65 43.61
N LYS A 183 -31.10 -46.61 42.92
CA LYS A 183 -31.87 -47.72 43.50
C LYS A 183 -32.04 -48.81 42.46
#